data_AF-A0AAD9DH49-F1
#
_entry.id   AF-A0AAD9DH49-F1
#
_cell.length_a   1.000
_cell.length_b   1.000
_cell.length_c   1.000
_cell.angle_alpha   90.00
_cell.angle_beta   90.00
_cell.angle_gamma   90.00
#
_symmetry.space_group_name_H-M   'P 1'
#
loop_
_entity.id
_entity.type
_entity.pdbx_description
1 polymer ?
#
loop_
_entity_poly.entity_id
_entity_poly.type
_entity_poly.pdbx_seq_one_letter_code
_entity_poly.pdbx_strand_id
1 'polypeptide(L)'
;QGKARKAAKADKAKEAASVPPNPKDFTEVTLDSWLTCDDESERCKHGCDLSLPKSEHDCRDFAMRYAKDFLIELCRMFGNDQLLKNASTSNDLVGQCVQQGKPFVAAIDNMEDKYPDIFESLSKLKWAISFYHSRGTQDVIDGNMKRAHHAAICATLMNGYLSDLSDVSTMKLYDIMQANDKMILTYFRKRISCSCLDEKRKEYKGVKKTGKCCNDQCPLPGRVAERSSLLYCTACKFVQYCSAECQKVNWKYHKHQCTSIAKLNSIDYEYVQNIAQVNLLL
;
A
#
# COMPACT_ATOMS: atom_id res chain seq x y z
N GLN A 1 -31.18 -22.24 -24.20
CA GLN A 1 -31.33 -21.34 -23.03
C GLN A 1 -30.09 -21.26 -22.10
N GLY A 2 -29.04 -22.08 -22.26
CA GLY A 2 -27.86 -22.07 -21.37
C GLY A 2 -26.78 -21.00 -21.62
N LYS A 3 -26.69 -20.43 -22.83
CA LYS A 3 -25.64 -19.43 -23.16
C LYS A 3 -25.94 -18.03 -22.58
N ALA A 4 -27.21 -17.63 -22.53
CA ALA A 4 -27.61 -16.32 -21.98
C ALA A 4 -27.37 -16.21 -20.46
N ARG A 5 -27.54 -17.32 -19.72
CA ARG A 5 -27.27 -17.35 -18.27
C ARG A 5 -25.79 -17.25 -17.91
N LYS A 6 -24.88 -17.74 -18.76
CA LYS A 6 -23.42 -17.61 -18.53
C LYS A 6 -22.91 -16.18 -18.79
N ALA A 7 -23.45 -15.49 -19.80
CA ALA A 7 -23.10 -14.08 -20.07
C ALA A 7 -23.55 -13.17 -18.91
N ALA A 8 -24.80 -13.31 -18.44
CA ALA A 8 -25.31 -12.52 -17.32
C ALA A 8 -24.54 -12.74 -16.00
N LYS A 9 -23.98 -13.94 -15.77
CA LYS A 9 -23.17 -14.23 -14.58
C LYS A 9 -21.75 -13.63 -14.68
N ALA A 10 -21.21 -13.51 -15.88
CA ALA A 10 -19.92 -12.87 -16.14
C ALA A 10 -20.00 -11.33 -16.04
N ASP A 11 -21.13 -10.74 -16.47
CA ASP A 11 -21.33 -9.29 -16.38
C ASP A 11 -21.59 -8.84 -14.94
N LYS A 12 -22.32 -9.64 -14.15
CA LYS A 12 -22.55 -9.37 -12.72
C LYS A 12 -21.27 -9.47 -11.87
N ALA A 13 -20.30 -10.29 -12.28
CA ALA A 13 -18.98 -10.38 -11.64
C ALA A 13 -18.07 -9.18 -11.97
N LYS A 14 -18.24 -8.55 -13.14
CA LYS A 14 -17.50 -7.34 -13.54
C LYS A 14 -18.01 -6.09 -12.85
N GLU A 15 -19.30 -6.02 -12.55
CA GLU A 15 -19.92 -4.87 -11.87
C GLU A 15 -19.56 -4.81 -10.38
N ALA A 16 -19.42 -5.98 -9.72
CA ALA A 16 -18.94 -6.08 -8.33
C ALA A 16 -17.48 -5.62 -8.14
N ALA A 17 -16.67 -5.57 -9.20
CA ALA A 17 -15.28 -5.12 -9.15
C ALA A 17 -15.11 -3.58 -9.22
N SER A 18 -16.21 -2.81 -9.22
CA SER A 18 -16.20 -1.36 -9.43
C SER A 18 -16.49 -0.52 -8.17
N VAL A 19 -16.90 -1.15 -7.07
CA VAL A 19 -17.12 -0.45 -5.80
C VAL A 19 -15.78 -0.35 -5.07
N PRO A 20 -15.21 0.85 -4.84
CA PRO A 20 -14.00 0.96 -4.06
C PRO A 20 -14.27 0.52 -2.62
N PRO A 21 -13.30 -0.14 -1.98
CA PRO A 21 -13.47 -0.69 -0.64
C PRO A 21 -13.84 0.43 0.34
N ASN A 22 -14.86 0.17 1.14
CA ASN A 22 -15.22 0.98 2.30
C ASN A 22 -14.04 0.95 3.29
N PRO A 23 -13.64 2.05 3.95
CA PRO A 23 -12.60 2.02 4.97
C PRO A 23 -12.80 0.95 6.06
N LYS A 24 -14.06 0.56 6.34
CA LYS A 24 -14.39 -0.56 7.25
C LYS A 24 -13.99 -1.93 6.68
N ASP A 25 -13.86 -2.07 5.36
CA ASP A 25 -13.46 -3.31 4.69
C ASP A 25 -11.99 -3.68 4.93
N PHE A 26 -11.17 -2.75 5.45
CA PHE A 26 -9.81 -3.04 5.94
C PHE A 26 -9.81 -3.80 7.27
N THR A 27 -10.90 -3.71 8.06
CA THR A 27 -10.98 -4.30 9.41
C THR A 27 -11.46 -5.75 9.44
N GLU A 28 -12.01 -6.27 8.34
CA GLU A 28 -12.58 -7.62 8.26
C GLU A 28 -11.56 -8.75 8.06
N VAL A 29 -10.30 -8.43 7.76
CA VAL A 29 -9.28 -9.48 7.70
C VAL A 29 -8.89 -9.84 9.13
N THR A 30 -9.47 -10.93 9.64
CA THR A 30 -9.22 -11.36 11.02
C THR A 30 -7.76 -11.78 11.17
N LEU A 31 -7.18 -11.41 12.32
CA LEU A 31 -5.80 -11.76 12.69
C LEU A 31 -5.53 -13.26 12.55
N ASP A 32 -6.51 -14.08 12.93
CA ASP A 32 -6.41 -15.53 12.86
C ASP A 32 -6.24 -16.01 11.41
N SER A 33 -6.88 -15.36 10.44
CA SER A 33 -6.72 -15.67 9.01
C SER A 33 -5.32 -15.36 8.47
N TRP A 34 -4.58 -14.46 9.11
CA TRP A 34 -3.17 -14.22 8.80
C TRP A 34 -2.29 -15.30 9.43
N LEU A 35 -2.56 -15.65 10.69
CA LEU A 35 -1.75 -16.56 11.51
C LEU A 35 -1.92 -18.04 11.15
N THR A 36 -3.05 -18.45 10.57
CA THR A 36 -3.23 -19.80 10.05
C THR A 36 -2.48 -19.94 8.73
N CYS A 37 -1.17 -20.21 8.81
CA CYS A 37 -0.43 -20.76 7.69
C CYS A 37 -0.89 -22.20 7.49
N ASP A 38 -1.77 -22.42 6.51
CA ASP A 38 -2.00 -23.77 5.99
C ASP A 38 -0.68 -24.36 5.50
N ASP A 39 -0.57 -25.68 5.64
CA ASP A 39 0.55 -26.56 5.30
C ASP A 39 1.43 -26.01 4.15
N GLU A 40 2.62 -25.52 4.50
CA GLU A 40 3.56 -24.86 3.57
C GLU A 40 4.17 -25.83 2.55
N SER A 41 3.91 -27.14 2.68
CA SER A 41 4.47 -28.19 1.83
C SER A 41 3.95 -28.19 0.39
N GLU A 42 2.76 -27.64 0.13
CA GLU A 42 2.14 -27.62 -1.21
C GLU A 42 2.25 -26.26 -1.94
N ARG A 43 2.79 -25.23 -1.28
CA ARG A 43 2.85 -23.88 -1.86
C ARG A 43 4.13 -23.69 -2.66
N CYS A 44 4.02 -22.99 -3.78
CA CYS A 44 5.20 -22.60 -4.56
C CYS A 44 6.13 -21.76 -3.67
N LYS A 45 7.42 -22.12 -3.62
CA LYS A 45 8.45 -21.35 -2.92
C LYS A 45 8.73 -20.07 -3.70
N HIS A 46 7.87 -19.07 -3.55
CA HIS A 46 7.86 -17.83 -4.31
C HIS A 46 9.10 -16.96 -4.06
N GLY A 47 10.26 -17.35 -4.62
CA GLY A 47 11.52 -16.61 -4.50
C GLY A 47 12.03 -16.44 -3.06
N CYS A 48 11.38 -17.09 -2.09
CA CYS A 48 11.70 -16.97 -0.69
C CYS A 48 12.50 -18.19 -0.29
N ASP A 49 13.76 -17.95 0.06
CA ASP A 49 14.53 -18.92 0.80
C ASP A 49 14.01 -18.95 2.24
N LEU A 50 12.92 -19.72 2.45
CA LEU A 50 12.37 -19.98 3.79
C LEU A 50 13.18 -21.05 4.53
N SER A 51 14.38 -21.44 4.05
CA SER A 51 15.27 -22.31 4.82
C SER A 51 15.91 -21.52 5.97
N LEU A 52 15.07 -21.17 6.93
CA LEU A 52 15.50 -20.49 8.14
C LEU A 52 16.28 -21.45 9.05
N PRO A 53 17.42 -21.01 9.62
CA PRO A 53 17.94 -21.60 10.84
C PRO A 53 16.89 -21.50 11.95
N LYS A 54 16.80 -22.52 12.83
CA LYS A 54 15.81 -22.58 13.93
C LYS A 54 15.82 -21.35 14.88
N SER A 55 16.91 -20.59 14.93
CA SER A 55 17.02 -19.34 15.70
C SER A 55 16.24 -18.16 15.09
N GLU A 56 15.63 -18.32 13.92
CA GLU A 56 14.93 -17.24 13.20
C GLU A 56 13.39 -17.40 13.20
N HIS A 57 12.84 -18.32 14.01
CA HIS A 57 11.42 -18.34 14.34
C HIS A 57 10.93 -16.99 14.88
N ASP A 58 11.81 -16.27 15.58
CA ASP A 58 11.58 -14.92 16.08
C ASP A 58 11.30 -13.92 14.96
N CYS A 59 11.94 -14.06 13.79
CA CYS A 59 11.71 -13.18 12.64
C CYS A 59 10.32 -13.37 12.04
N ARG A 60 9.85 -14.63 11.99
CA ARG A 60 8.50 -14.95 11.50
C ARG A 60 7.44 -14.41 12.47
N ASP A 61 7.60 -14.68 13.76
CA ASP A 61 6.71 -14.17 14.79
C ASP A 61 6.72 -12.63 14.81
N PHE A 62 7.89 -12.02 14.66
CA PHE A 62 8.02 -10.59 14.45
C PHE A 62 7.22 -10.13 13.23
N ALA A 63 7.41 -10.72 12.04
CA ALA A 63 6.71 -10.25 10.85
C ALA A 63 5.19 -10.33 11.04
N MET A 64 4.68 -11.41 11.64
CA MET A 64 3.25 -11.54 11.90
C MET A 64 2.73 -10.55 12.95
N ARG A 65 3.46 -10.36 14.05
CA ARG A 65 3.11 -9.37 15.09
C ARG A 65 3.27 -7.94 14.57
N TYR A 66 4.27 -7.70 13.75
CA TYR A 66 4.52 -6.42 13.11
C TYR A 66 3.34 -6.05 12.24
N ALA A 67 2.94 -6.94 11.32
CA ALA A 67 1.77 -6.71 10.47
C ALA A 67 0.54 -6.37 11.32
N LYS A 68 0.31 -7.10 12.41
CA LYS A 68 -0.80 -6.85 13.33
C LYS A 68 -0.72 -5.48 13.99
N ASP A 69 0.36 -5.21 14.71
CA ASP A 69 0.53 -3.96 15.48
C ASP A 69 0.50 -2.75 14.55
N PHE A 70 1.19 -2.86 13.41
CA PHE A 70 1.19 -1.84 12.38
C PHE A 70 -0.20 -1.62 11.77
N LEU A 71 -0.96 -2.68 11.47
CA LEU A 71 -2.35 -2.55 11.01
C LEU A 71 -3.26 -1.94 12.07
N ILE A 72 -3.04 -2.24 13.35
CA ILE A 72 -3.77 -1.59 14.46
C ILE A 72 -3.47 -0.09 14.47
N GLU A 73 -2.21 0.30 14.32
CA GLU A 73 -1.85 1.72 14.23
C GLU A 73 -2.43 2.39 12.99
N LEU A 74 -2.35 1.76 11.81
CA LEU A 74 -3.03 2.27 10.61
C LEU A 74 -4.55 2.37 10.83
N CYS A 75 -5.18 1.38 11.45
CA CYS A 75 -6.60 1.42 11.76
C CYS A 75 -6.93 2.51 12.80
N ARG A 76 -6.05 2.80 13.76
CA ARG A 76 -6.20 3.95 14.66
C ARG A 76 -6.07 5.28 13.91
N MET A 77 -5.16 5.35 12.94
CA MET A 77 -4.94 6.52 12.10
C MET A 77 -6.11 6.81 11.16
N PHE A 78 -6.66 5.78 10.52
CA PHE A 78 -7.72 5.90 9.49
C PHE A 78 -9.13 5.63 10.02
N GLY A 79 -9.26 4.93 11.13
CA GLY A 79 -10.52 4.39 11.67
C GLY A 79 -10.97 5.00 13.00
N ASN A 80 -10.32 6.06 13.49
CA ASN A 80 -10.83 6.79 14.66
C ASN A 80 -12.16 7.47 14.30
N ASP A 81 -13.26 6.79 14.62
CA ASP A 81 -14.64 7.14 14.28
C ASP A 81 -15.05 8.50 14.88
N GLN A 82 -14.37 8.98 15.93
CA GLN A 82 -14.54 10.32 16.50
C GLN A 82 -13.90 11.43 15.63
N LEU A 83 -12.78 11.16 14.95
CA LEU A 83 -12.21 12.05 13.95
C LEU A 83 -13.02 12.03 12.65
N LEU A 84 -13.59 10.88 12.25
CA LEU A 84 -14.52 10.78 11.12
C LEU A 84 -15.86 11.49 11.38
N LYS A 85 -16.40 11.43 12.61
CA LYS A 85 -17.61 12.16 13.03
C LYS A 85 -17.38 13.67 13.08
N ASN A 86 -16.22 14.13 13.55
CA ASN A 86 -15.81 15.54 13.50
C ASN A 86 -15.33 15.98 12.09
N ALA A 87 -14.95 15.04 11.22
CA ALA A 87 -14.57 15.27 9.82
C ALA A 87 -15.77 15.46 8.89
N SER A 88 -16.99 15.11 9.32
CA SER A 88 -18.21 15.55 8.63
C SER A 88 -18.32 17.08 8.54
N THR A 89 -17.55 17.80 9.36
CA THR A 89 -17.38 19.26 9.33
C THR A 89 -15.97 19.74 8.93
N SER A 90 -14.97 18.86 8.80
CA SER A 90 -13.58 19.22 8.50
C SER A 90 -13.09 18.59 7.19
N ASN A 91 -12.96 19.42 6.15
CA ASN A 91 -12.63 19.04 4.78
C ASN A 91 -11.12 18.87 4.51
N ASP A 92 -10.34 18.47 5.52
CA ASP A 92 -8.88 18.51 5.46
C ASP A 92 -8.21 17.12 5.41
N LEU A 93 -8.39 16.40 4.30
CA LEU A 93 -7.81 15.06 4.08
C LEU A 93 -6.28 15.01 4.11
N VAL A 94 -5.61 16.10 3.73
CA VAL A 94 -4.14 16.13 3.67
C VAL A 94 -3.56 16.74 4.95
N GLY A 95 -4.29 17.58 5.67
CA GLY A 95 -3.99 17.91 7.07
C GLY A 95 -4.15 16.69 7.94
N GLN A 96 -5.09 15.79 7.60
CA GLN A 96 -5.12 14.44 8.12
C GLN A 96 -3.89 13.64 7.67
N CYS A 97 -3.49 13.55 6.39
CA CYS A 97 -2.24 12.84 6.03
C CYS A 97 -0.94 13.42 6.64
N VAL A 98 -0.82 14.74 6.81
CA VAL A 98 0.36 15.42 7.40
C VAL A 98 0.32 15.38 8.93
N GLN A 99 -0.86 15.51 9.56
CA GLN A 99 -1.03 15.21 10.99
C GLN A 99 -0.96 13.72 11.27
N GLN A 100 -1.24 12.84 10.30
CA GLN A 100 -1.07 11.39 10.33
C GLN A 100 0.37 10.98 10.02
N GLY A 101 1.18 11.83 9.39
CA GLY A 101 2.62 11.61 9.25
C GLY A 101 3.32 11.48 10.62
N LYS A 102 2.86 12.23 11.63
CA LYS A 102 3.34 12.09 13.02
C LYS A 102 2.95 10.75 13.67
N PRO A 103 1.69 10.31 13.67
CA PRO A 103 1.27 8.95 14.03
C PRO A 103 1.95 7.87 13.22
N PHE A 104 2.26 8.12 11.95
CA PHE A 104 2.98 7.16 11.10
C PHE A 104 4.40 6.98 11.58
N VAL A 105 5.14 8.08 11.76
CA VAL A 105 6.47 8.09 12.34
C VAL A 105 6.43 7.47 13.74
N ALA A 106 5.49 7.89 14.60
CA ALA A 106 5.33 7.33 15.94
C ALA A 106 4.96 5.83 15.94
N ALA A 107 4.20 5.36 14.95
CA ALA A 107 3.92 3.95 14.80
C ALA A 107 5.20 3.20 14.46
N ILE A 108 6.00 3.71 13.52
CA ILE A 108 7.27 3.06 13.19
C ILE A 108 8.27 3.13 14.35
N ASP A 109 8.36 4.26 15.05
CA ASP A 109 9.18 4.44 16.26
C ASP A 109 8.75 3.43 17.35
N ASN A 110 7.44 3.26 17.55
CA ASN A 110 6.92 2.27 18.49
C ASN A 110 7.32 0.84 18.10
N MET A 111 7.34 0.53 16.79
CA MET A 111 7.79 -0.77 16.31
C MET A 111 9.30 -0.96 16.48
N GLU A 112 10.08 0.10 16.32
CA GLU A 112 11.53 0.10 16.56
C GLU A 112 11.83 -0.15 18.04
N ASP A 113 11.15 0.57 18.94
CA ASP A 113 11.25 0.39 20.39
C ASP A 113 10.84 -1.02 20.83
N LYS A 114 9.81 -1.59 20.19
CA LYS A 114 9.27 -2.91 20.55
C LYS A 114 10.10 -4.07 20.01
N TYR A 115 10.80 -3.87 18.90
CA TYR A 115 11.55 -4.93 18.20
C TYR A 115 12.95 -4.45 17.75
N PRO A 116 13.78 -3.92 18.67
CA PRO A 116 15.05 -3.28 18.31
C PRO A 116 16.01 -4.27 17.66
N ASP A 117 16.02 -5.52 18.11
CA ASP A 117 16.87 -6.59 17.59
C ASP A 117 16.60 -6.96 16.12
N ILE A 118 15.44 -6.57 15.59
CA ILE A 118 15.08 -6.75 14.18
C ILE A 118 15.49 -5.53 13.36
N PHE A 119 15.19 -4.32 13.84
CA PHE A 119 15.50 -3.08 13.13
C PHE A 119 17.00 -2.78 13.09
N GLU A 120 17.76 -3.20 14.11
CA GLU A 120 19.22 -3.13 14.14
C GLU A 120 19.89 -4.20 13.26
N SER A 121 19.15 -5.23 12.85
CA SER A 121 19.70 -6.35 12.09
C SER A 121 19.28 -6.31 10.62
N LEU A 122 20.20 -5.88 9.76
CA LEU A 122 20.00 -5.83 8.31
C LEU A 122 19.53 -7.17 7.70
N SER A 123 20.06 -8.29 8.20
CA SER A 123 19.69 -9.62 7.72
C SER A 123 18.25 -9.96 8.10
N LYS A 124 17.84 -9.71 9.36
CA LYS A 124 16.47 -9.96 9.81
C LYS A 124 15.46 -9.05 9.10
N LEU A 125 15.79 -7.79 8.85
CA LEU A 125 14.93 -6.87 8.12
C LEU A 125 14.78 -7.28 6.64
N LYS A 126 15.88 -7.66 5.97
CA LYS A 126 15.84 -8.23 4.60
C LYS A 126 15.02 -9.51 4.54
N TRP A 127 15.14 -10.35 5.58
CA TRP A 127 14.33 -11.56 5.70
C TRP A 127 12.83 -11.20 5.82
N ALA A 128 12.46 -10.27 6.70
CA ALA A 128 11.07 -9.86 6.88
C ALA A 128 10.45 -9.30 5.59
N ILE A 129 11.21 -8.51 4.82
CA ILE A 129 10.78 -8.02 3.50
C ILE A 129 10.53 -9.18 2.54
N SER A 130 11.46 -10.14 2.49
CA SER A 130 11.35 -11.33 1.64
C SER A 130 10.13 -12.17 2.03
N PHE A 131 9.88 -12.33 3.33
CA PHE A 131 8.70 -12.98 3.88
C PHE A 131 7.41 -12.32 3.37
N TYR A 132 7.28 -10.99 3.47
CA TYR A 132 6.09 -10.29 2.97
C TYR A 132 5.96 -10.35 1.44
N HIS A 133 7.05 -10.31 0.69
CA HIS A 133 7.00 -10.50 -0.76
C HIS A 133 6.47 -11.89 -1.10
N SER A 134 6.95 -12.92 -0.42
CA SER A 134 6.52 -14.30 -0.63
C SER A 134 5.05 -14.51 -0.25
N ARG A 135 4.67 -14.09 0.96
CA ARG A 135 3.31 -14.21 1.48
C ARG A 135 2.32 -13.43 0.61
N GLY A 136 2.66 -12.20 0.26
CA GLY A 136 1.83 -11.37 -0.62
C GLY A 136 1.69 -11.95 -2.03
N THR A 137 2.74 -12.60 -2.55
CA THR A 137 2.66 -13.34 -3.83
C THR A 137 1.69 -14.50 -3.74
N GLN A 138 1.77 -15.32 -2.68
CA GLN A 138 0.82 -16.39 -2.44
C GLN A 138 -0.61 -15.84 -2.32
N ASP A 139 -0.79 -14.74 -1.60
CA ASP A 139 -2.10 -14.10 -1.43
C ASP A 139 -2.70 -13.63 -2.76
N VAL A 140 -1.88 -13.12 -3.69
CA VAL A 140 -2.34 -12.78 -5.05
C VAL A 140 -2.81 -14.03 -5.79
N ILE A 141 -2.08 -15.15 -5.66
CA ILE A 141 -2.41 -16.41 -6.33
C ILE A 141 -3.71 -17.01 -5.76
N ASP A 142 -3.87 -16.95 -4.45
CA ASP A 142 -5.06 -17.43 -3.75
C ASP A 142 -6.28 -16.50 -3.94
N GLY A 143 -6.09 -15.31 -4.53
CA GLY A 143 -7.14 -14.29 -4.70
C GLY A 143 -7.43 -13.46 -3.44
N ASN A 144 -6.59 -13.56 -2.42
CA ASN A 144 -6.67 -12.81 -1.16
C ASN A 144 -6.08 -11.40 -1.29
N MET A 145 -6.62 -10.59 -2.22
CA MET A 145 -6.02 -9.31 -2.63
C MET A 145 -5.85 -8.30 -1.49
N LYS A 146 -6.75 -8.30 -0.48
CA LYS A 146 -6.59 -7.47 0.72
C LYS A 146 -5.33 -7.85 1.52
N ARG A 147 -5.05 -9.14 1.69
CA ARG A 147 -3.83 -9.58 2.40
C ARG A 147 -2.58 -9.27 1.61
N ALA A 148 -2.61 -9.52 0.30
CA ALA A 148 -1.53 -9.16 -0.61
C ALA A 148 -1.21 -7.65 -0.54
N HIS A 149 -2.26 -6.83 -0.49
CA HIS A 149 -2.13 -5.39 -0.36
C HIS A 149 -1.41 -4.99 0.94
N HIS A 150 -1.81 -5.52 2.09
CA HIS A 150 -1.12 -5.26 3.35
C HIS A 150 0.34 -5.74 3.34
N ALA A 151 0.61 -6.91 2.75
CA ALA A 151 1.97 -7.40 2.61
C ALA A 151 2.83 -6.45 1.77
N ALA A 152 2.27 -5.87 0.70
CA ALA A 152 2.96 -4.86 -0.10
C ALA A 152 3.24 -3.57 0.68
N ILE A 153 2.32 -3.14 1.56
CA ILE A 153 2.51 -1.98 2.44
C ILE A 153 3.66 -2.25 3.41
N CYS A 154 3.61 -3.37 4.15
CA CYS A 154 4.64 -3.73 5.15
C CYS A 154 6.02 -3.86 4.49
N ALA A 155 6.11 -4.57 3.37
CA ALA A 155 7.38 -4.75 2.67
C ALA A 155 7.96 -3.44 2.13
N THR A 156 7.10 -2.54 1.65
CA THR A 156 7.54 -1.21 1.20
C THR A 156 8.12 -0.40 2.35
N LEU A 157 7.52 -0.50 3.53
CA LEU A 157 7.97 0.25 4.69
C LEU A 157 9.28 -0.23 5.24
N MET A 158 9.40 -1.53 5.43
CA MET A 158 10.66 -2.14 5.85
C MET A 158 11.77 -1.87 4.83
N ASN A 159 11.45 -1.84 3.54
CA ASN A 159 12.43 -1.45 2.53
C ASN A 159 12.85 0.03 2.64
N GLY A 160 11.95 0.92 3.08
CA GLY A 160 12.32 2.31 3.38
C GLY A 160 13.30 2.43 4.50
N TYR A 161 13.11 1.64 5.55
CA TYR A 161 14.07 1.53 6.64
C TYR A 161 15.45 1.06 6.16
N LEU A 162 15.49 0.05 5.28
CA LEU A 162 16.77 -0.42 4.72
C LEU A 162 17.49 0.63 3.87
N SER A 163 16.74 1.48 3.18
CA SER A 163 17.28 2.45 2.23
C SER A 163 17.58 3.81 2.87
N ASP A 164 17.55 3.91 4.21
CA ASP A 164 17.48 5.16 4.98
C ASP A 164 16.17 5.90 4.61
N LEU A 165 15.28 6.12 5.57
CA LEU A 165 13.84 6.44 5.38
C LEU A 165 13.54 7.55 4.33
N SER A 166 14.53 8.37 4.01
CA SER A 166 14.62 9.26 2.84
C SER A 166 14.24 8.66 1.47
N ASP A 167 14.44 7.35 1.19
CA ASP A 167 14.12 6.76 -0.14
C ASP A 167 12.70 6.14 -0.20
N VAL A 168 12.04 5.93 0.95
CA VAL A 168 10.58 5.75 0.94
C VAL A 168 9.93 7.11 0.87
N SER A 169 9.90 7.61 -0.36
CA SER A 169 9.00 8.70 -0.70
C SER A 169 7.61 8.29 -0.24
N THR A 170 7.03 9.09 0.66
CA THR A 170 5.65 8.95 1.18
C THR A 170 4.64 8.70 0.06
N MET A 171 4.97 9.16 -1.16
CA MET A 171 4.31 8.89 -2.43
C MET A 171 4.20 7.41 -2.78
N LYS A 172 5.31 6.65 -2.70
CA LYS A 172 5.33 5.21 -3.02
C LYS A 172 4.37 4.46 -2.10
N LEU A 173 4.36 4.80 -0.82
CA LEU A 173 3.46 4.19 0.16
C LEU A 173 2.00 4.55 -0.14
N TYR A 174 1.70 5.83 -0.34
CA TYR A 174 0.35 6.29 -0.67
C TYR A 174 -0.18 5.65 -1.97
N ASP A 175 0.66 5.53 -2.99
CA ASP A 175 0.33 4.85 -4.24
C ASP A 175 -0.02 3.38 -4.02
N ILE A 176 0.70 2.70 -3.11
CA ILE A 176 0.38 1.32 -2.75
C ILE A 176 -0.91 1.28 -1.95
N MET A 177 -1.12 2.14 -0.95
CA MET A 177 -2.35 2.17 -0.16
C MET A 177 -3.61 2.36 -1.03
N GLN A 178 -3.50 3.10 -2.13
CA GLN A 178 -4.59 3.33 -3.07
C GLN A 178 -4.56 2.39 -4.29
N ALA A 179 -3.66 1.42 -4.30
CA ALA A 179 -3.49 0.50 -5.42
C ALA A 179 -4.70 -0.41 -5.57
N ASN A 180 -5.13 -0.56 -6.82
CA ASN A 180 -6.07 -1.63 -7.17
C ASN A 180 -5.35 -2.98 -7.30
N ASP A 181 -6.11 -4.06 -7.41
CA ASP A 181 -5.60 -5.43 -7.54
C ASP A 181 -4.52 -5.58 -8.62
N LYS A 182 -4.73 -4.97 -9.78
CA LYS A 182 -3.76 -5.02 -10.89
C LYS A 182 -2.43 -4.35 -10.51
N MET A 183 -2.48 -3.25 -9.76
CA MET A 183 -1.28 -2.58 -9.27
C MET A 183 -0.56 -3.42 -8.21
N ILE A 184 -1.29 -4.07 -7.30
CA ILE A 184 -0.72 -5.00 -6.30
C ILE A 184 -0.07 -6.20 -6.97
N LEU A 185 -0.73 -6.83 -7.95
CA LEU A 185 -0.11 -7.89 -8.77
C LEU A 185 1.17 -7.40 -9.47
N THR A 186 1.14 -6.18 -10.03
CA THR A 186 2.31 -5.59 -10.67
C THR A 186 3.44 -5.33 -9.67
N TYR A 187 3.12 -4.97 -8.42
CA TYR A 187 4.09 -4.75 -7.34
C TYR A 187 4.88 -6.02 -7.05
N PHE A 188 4.21 -7.15 -6.84
CA PHE A 188 4.87 -8.42 -6.52
C PHE A 188 5.61 -9.01 -7.73
N ARG A 189 5.06 -8.92 -8.95
CA ARG A 189 5.74 -9.44 -10.16
C ARG A 189 7.09 -8.76 -10.43
N LYS A 190 7.26 -7.51 -10.00
CA LYS A 190 8.53 -6.79 -10.13
C LYS A 190 9.58 -7.24 -9.11
N ARG A 191 9.19 -7.92 -8.05
CA ARG A 191 10.04 -8.31 -6.90
C ARG A 191 10.31 -9.80 -6.86
N ILE A 192 9.34 -10.60 -7.29
CA ILE A 192 9.44 -12.06 -7.38
C ILE A 192 9.22 -12.49 -8.82
N SER A 193 10.25 -13.11 -9.40
CA SER A 193 10.16 -13.80 -10.68
C SER A 193 9.54 -15.18 -10.47
N CYS A 194 8.21 -15.26 -10.51
CA CYS A 194 7.47 -16.53 -10.44
C CYS A 194 6.47 -16.65 -11.59
N SER A 195 6.47 -17.80 -12.26
CA SER A 195 5.53 -18.11 -13.34
C SER A 195 4.07 -18.13 -12.88
N CYS A 196 3.78 -18.45 -11.61
CA CYS A 196 2.42 -18.39 -11.05
C CYS A 196 1.81 -16.98 -11.17
N LEU A 197 2.63 -15.92 -11.03
CA LEU A 197 2.17 -14.54 -11.21
C LEU A 197 1.89 -14.19 -12.68
N ASP A 198 2.53 -14.89 -13.63
CA ASP A 198 2.26 -14.68 -15.06
C ASP A 198 0.90 -15.24 -15.48
N GLU A 199 0.45 -16.32 -14.84
CA GLU A 199 -0.90 -16.84 -15.01
C GLU A 199 -1.93 -15.87 -14.45
N LYS A 200 -1.74 -15.41 -13.21
CA LYS A 200 -2.61 -14.39 -12.61
C LYS A 200 -2.67 -13.10 -13.42
N ARG A 201 -1.57 -12.69 -14.05
CA ARG A 201 -1.56 -11.51 -14.95
C ARG A 201 -2.53 -11.63 -16.12
N LYS A 202 -2.84 -12.83 -16.59
CA LYS A 202 -3.80 -13.02 -17.69
C LYS A 202 -5.21 -12.60 -17.26
N GLU A 203 -5.57 -12.78 -15.98
CA GLU A 203 -6.87 -12.36 -15.41
C GLU A 203 -7.04 -10.82 -15.43
N TYR A 204 -5.95 -10.07 -15.27
CA TYR A 204 -5.94 -8.60 -15.25
C TYR A 204 -5.55 -7.97 -16.61
N LYS A 205 -5.55 -8.76 -17.69
CA LYS A 205 -5.32 -8.25 -19.05
C LYS A 205 -6.48 -7.34 -19.43
N GLY A 206 -6.16 -6.12 -19.88
CA GLY A 206 -7.16 -5.11 -20.24
C GLY A 206 -7.73 -4.29 -19.08
N VAL A 207 -7.67 -4.77 -17.82
CA VAL A 207 -8.07 -3.97 -16.65
C VAL A 207 -7.19 -2.71 -16.58
N LYS A 208 -7.78 -1.53 -16.51
CA LYS A 208 -6.99 -0.29 -16.43
C LYS A 208 -6.47 -0.07 -15.02
N LYS A 209 -5.32 0.58 -14.89
CA LYS A 209 -4.87 1.07 -13.58
C LYS A 209 -5.80 2.22 -13.21
N THR A 210 -6.25 2.27 -11.96
CA THR A 210 -7.13 3.33 -11.48
C THR A 210 -6.47 4.09 -10.33
N GLY A 211 -7.02 5.24 -9.98
CA GLY A 211 -6.64 6.00 -8.80
C GLY A 211 -7.84 6.79 -8.28
N LYS A 212 -7.72 7.26 -7.03
CA LYS A 212 -8.78 7.98 -6.31
C LYS A 212 -8.54 9.49 -6.36
N CYS A 213 -9.56 10.24 -6.75
CA CYS A 213 -9.57 11.70 -6.74
C CYS A 213 -9.61 12.24 -5.30
N CYS A 214 -8.77 13.23 -5.02
CA CYS A 214 -8.66 13.88 -3.72
C CYS A 214 -9.81 14.86 -3.40
N ASN A 215 -10.69 15.17 -4.36
CA ASN A 215 -11.90 15.93 -4.10
C ASN A 215 -12.97 15.03 -3.45
N ASP A 216 -13.31 15.28 -2.18
CA ASP A 216 -14.39 14.55 -1.48
C ASP A 216 -15.76 14.71 -2.12
N GLN A 217 -15.98 15.81 -2.83
CA GLN A 217 -17.21 16.09 -3.57
C GLN A 217 -17.13 15.64 -5.03
N CYS A 218 -16.17 14.79 -5.39
CA CYS A 218 -16.03 14.29 -6.75
C CYS A 218 -17.29 13.48 -7.14
N PRO A 219 -17.90 13.76 -8.31
CA PRO A 219 -19.14 13.10 -8.72
C PRO A 219 -18.92 11.67 -9.24
N LEU A 220 -17.68 11.25 -9.45
CA LEU A 220 -17.39 9.88 -9.90
C LEU A 220 -17.72 8.87 -8.79
N PRO A 221 -18.29 7.70 -9.13
CA PRO A 221 -18.55 6.64 -8.16
C PRO A 221 -17.29 6.29 -7.35
N GLY A 222 -17.39 6.49 -6.04
CA GLY A 222 -16.30 6.25 -5.10
C GLY A 222 -15.01 7.05 -5.39
N ARG A 223 -15.13 8.11 -6.20
CA ARG A 223 -14.05 9.02 -6.60
C ARG A 223 -12.95 8.35 -7.42
N VAL A 224 -13.23 7.23 -8.10
CA VAL A 224 -12.23 6.47 -8.86
C VAL A 224 -12.25 6.87 -10.34
N ALA A 225 -11.07 7.06 -10.93
CA ALA A 225 -10.89 7.27 -12.36
C ALA A 225 -9.72 6.41 -12.90
N GLU A 226 -9.62 6.28 -14.24
CA GLU A 226 -8.45 5.67 -14.87
C GLU A 226 -7.19 6.49 -14.55
N ARG A 227 -6.10 5.82 -14.13
CA ARG A 227 -4.87 6.50 -13.69
C ARG A 227 -4.26 7.37 -14.78
N SER A 228 -4.41 7.00 -16.05
CA SER A 228 -3.92 7.81 -17.17
C SER A 228 -4.74 9.06 -17.45
N SER A 229 -5.94 9.20 -16.89
CA SER A 229 -6.75 10.42 -17.00
C SER A 229 -6.67 11.31 -15.75
N LEU A 230 -5.98 10.87 -14.69
CA LEU A 230 -5.80 11.66 -13.48
C LEU A 230 -4.77 12.78 -13.70
N LEU A 231 -5.11 13.95 -13.19
CA LEU A 231 -4.26 15.14 -13.12
C LEU A 231 -3.60 15.19 -11.75
N TYR A 232 -2.28 15.35 -11.71
CA TYR A 232 -1.57 15.61 -10.46
C TYR A 232 -1.47 17.12 -10.22
N CYS A 233 -1.53 17.54 -8.95
CA CYS A 233 -1.19 18.91 -8.61
C CYS A 233 0.22 19.22 -9.11
N THR A 234 0.38 20.23 -9.95
CA THR A 234 1.68 20.53 -10.58
C THR A 234 2.74 21.00 -9.58
N ALA A 235 2.33 21.61 -8.46
CA ALA A 235 3.23 22.09 -7.42
C ALA A 235 3.74 20.96 -6.52
N CYS A 236 2.85 20.22 -5.86
CA CYS A 236 3.27 19.16 -4.93
C CYS A 236 3.46 17.78 -5.57
N LYS A 237 2.86 17.55 -6.74
CA LYS A 237 2.82 16.26 -7.47
C LYS A 237 2.20 15.08 -6.70
N PHE A 238 1.67 15.31 -5.49
CA PHE A 238 1.17 14.28 -4.58
C PHE A 238 -0.31 13.95 -4.75
N VAL A 239 -1.16 14.98 -4.68
CA VAL A 239 -2.60 14.81 -4.81
C VAL A 239 -3.01 14.70 -6.27
N GLN A 240 -4.00 13.86 -6.55
CA GLN A 240 -4.50 13.57 -7.89
C GLN A 240 -6.00 13.88 -8.01
N TYR A 241 -6.41 14.31 -9.20
CA TYR A 241 -7.77 14.76 -9.50
C TYR A 241 -8.25 14.19 -10.81
N CYS A 242 -9.52 13.84 -10.92
CA CYS A 242 -10.08 13.40 -12.21
C CYS A 242 -10.29 14.55 -13.21
N SER A 243 -10.27 15.80 -12.74
CA SER A 243 -10.44 16.99 -13.57
C SER A 243 -9.92 18.26 -12.89
N ALA A 244 -9.74 19.32 -13.67
CA ALA A 244 -9.31 20.63 -13.16
C ALA A 244 -10.37 21.26 -12.23
N GLU A 245 -11.66 20.97 -12.46
CA GLU A 245 -12.76 21.41 -11.62
C GLU A 245 -12.66 20.78 -10.23
N CYS A 246 -12.40 19.47 -10.14
CA CYS A 246 -12.17 18.80 -8.87
C CYS A 246 -10.96 19.37 -8.12
N GLN A 247 -9.89 19.73 -8.85
CA GLN A 247 -8.74 20.40 -8.25
C GLN A 247 -9.12 21.78 -7.69
N LYS A 248 -9.86 22.61 -8.45
CA LYS A 248 -10.31 23.95 -8.01
C LYS A 248 -11.18 23.88 -6.76
N VAL A 249 -12.13 22.92 -6.71
CA VAL A 249 -13.02 22.72 -5.54
C VAL A 249 -12.21 22.32 -4.31
N ASN A 250 -11.23 21.44 -4.47
CA ASN A 250 -10.39 20.98 -3.37
C ASN A 250 -9.29 21.99 -2.98
N TRP A 251 -8.93 22.95 -3.85
CA TRP A 251 -7.83 23.89 -3.66
C TRP A 251 -7.93 24.69 -2.36
N LYS A 252 -9.14 25.09 -1.95
CA LYS A 252 -9.35 25.81 -0.68
C LYS A 252 -8.80 25.06 0.54
N TYR A 253 -8.75 23.74 0.49
CA TYR A 253 -8.22 22.88 1.54
C TYR A 253 -6.75 22.53 1.25
N HIS A 254 -6.46 22.06 0.03
CA HIS A 254 -5.12 21.61 -0.35
C HIS A 254 -4.04 22.70 -0.30
N LYS A 255 -4.39 23.97 -0.59
CA LYS A 255 -3.41 25.07 -0.72
C LYS A 255 -2.48 25.20 0.49
N HIS A 256 -2.99 24.94 1.69
CA HIS A 256 -2.23 25.08 2.94
C HIS A 256 -1.17 23.99 3.11
N GLN A 257 -1.40 22.78 2.57
CA GLN A 257 -0.41 21.70 2.61
C GLN A 257 0.40 21.56 1.33
N CYS A 258 -0.07 22.14 0.22
CA CYS A 258 0.60 22.03 -1.08
C CYS A 258 2.08 22.38 -0.97
N THR A 259 2.41 23.48 -0.29
CA THR A 259 3.80 23.91 -0.06
C THR A 259 4.58 22.93 0.81
N SER A 260 3.99 22.43 1.91
CA SER A 260 4.68 21.49 2.80
C SER A 260 5.00 20.17 2.11
N ILE A 261 4.03 19.63 1.34
CA ILE A 261 4.25 18.41 0.56
C ILE A 261 5.27 18.63 -0.56
N ALA A 262 5.18 19.77 -1.25
CA ALA A 262 6.15 20.11 -2.29
C ALA A 262 7.58 20.14 -1.72
N LYS A 263 7.78 20.74 -0.54
CA LYS A 263 9.07 20.77 0.14
C LYS A 263 9.56 19.37 0.50
N LEU A 264 8.71 18.52 1.09
CA LEU A 264 9.07 17.13 1.41
C LEU A 264 9.52 16.38 0.16
N ASN A 265 8.77 16.51 -0.94
CA ASN A 265 9.12 15.87 -2.21
C ASN A 265 10.39 16.46 -2.87
N SER A 266 10.74 17.71 -2.58
CA SER A 266 11.99 18.33 -3.05
C SER A 266 13.21 17.88 -2.25
N ILE A 267 13.05 17.67 -0.93
CA ILE A 267 14.13 17.14 -0.06
C ILE A 267 14.51 15.73 -0.51
N ASP A 268 13.51 14.86 -0.76
CA ASP A 268 13.74 13.51 -1.31
C ASP A 268 14.57 13.58 -2.61
N TYR A 269 14.28 14.54 -3.49
CA TYR A 269 14.95 14.63 -4.79
C TYR A 269 16.39 15.16 -4.70
N GLU A 270 16.63 16.22 -3.93
CA GLU A 270 17.96 16.82 -3.77
C GLU A 270 18.90 15.90 -2.97
N TYR A 271 18.39 15.23 -1.94
CA TYR A 271 19.15 14.25 -1.16
C TYR A 271 19.51 12.99 -1.99
N VAL A 272 18.57 12.43 -2.74
CA VAL A 272 18.82 11.31 -3.66
C VAL A 272 19.83 11.68 -4.75
N GLN A 273 19.77 12.91 -5.30
CA GLN A 273 20.77 13.39 -6.26
C GLN A 273 22.17 13.48 -5.65
N ASN A 274 22.27 13.96 -4.41
CA ASN A 274 23.55 14.07 -3.70
C ASN A 274 24.17 12.68 -3.42
N ILE A 275 23.37 11.68 -3.01
CA ILE A 275 23.86 10.29 -2.82
C ILE A 275 24.27 9.64 -4.14
N ALA A 276 23.48 9.81 -5.21
CA ALA A 276 23.82 9.28 -6.52
C ALA A 276 25.15 9.85 -7.04
N GLN A 277 25.44 11.11 -6.72
CA GLN A 277 26.68 11.78 -7.11
C GLN A 277 27.89 11.31 -6.28
N VAL A 278 27.71 10.98 -5.00
CA VAL A 278 28.75 10.36 -4.15
C VAL A 278 29.07 8.93 -4.62
N ASN A 279 28.07 8.13 -4.99
CA ASN A 279 28.27 6.75 -5.48
C ASN A 279 28.87 6.66 -6.90
N LEU A 280 28.87 7.75 -7.67
CA LEU A 280 29.55 7.85 -8.97
C LEU A 280 31.03 8.27 -8.83
N LEU A 281 31.44 8.69 -7.64
CA LEU A 281 32.80 9.15 -7.32
C LEU A 281 33.61 8.13 -6.49
N LEU A 282 33.01 6.99 -6.14
CA LEU A 282 33.63 5.82 -5.51
C LEU A 282 33.70 4.66 -6.50
#